data_AF-A0A7K4HIB8-F1
#
_entry.id   AF-A0A7K4HIB8-F1
#
_cell.length_a   1.000
_cell.length_b   1.000
_cell.length_c   1.000
_cell.angle_alpha   90.00
_cell.angle_beta   90.00
_cell.angle_gamma   90.00
#
_symmetry.space_group_name_H-M   'P 1'
#
loop_
_entity.id
_entity.type
_entity.pdbx_description
1 polymer ?
#
loop_
_entity_poly.entity_id
_entity_poly.type
_entity_poly.pdbx_seq_one_letter_code
_entity_poly.pdbx_strand_id
1 'polypeptide(L)'
;MVELNILLNFVGMVFETFIIVISAVLLVLIIKKYFIKRHNLTRLLLIIFTCYLLAIIFSWISKVIVFTQLSVIQDGSIIAWMYNLIVDFRVSEFFVTIAIFLSYILKVNVFEKGYNAIHKYIIIIYGIFACVYVLIIYELDNTLLDIVAFLIVFIYMVMVYVPFLRRAIQSYRGVEEKVYKQAFLSLAIMSFSFTLIFLNFAIDRVLIFLGSPGFTVFYFLAWISAIVGIFGTYYGYIRPKSSEK
;
A
#
# COMPACT_ATOMS: atom_id res chain seq x y z
N MET A 1 3.97 -3.53 -30.58
CA MET A 1 3.83 -3.88 -29.15
C MET A 1 4.78 -3.08 -28.26
N VAL A 2 6.07 -2.94 -28.61
CA VAL A 2 7.05 -2.14 -27.83
C VAL A 2 6.61 -0.69 -27.62
N GLU A 3 6.17 0.01 -28.67
CA GLU A 3 5.71 1.41 -28.57
C GLU A 3 4.48 1.58 -27.67
N LEU A 4 3.53 0.64 -27.72
CA LEU A 4 2.36 0.65 -26.84
C LEU A 4 2.77 0.45 -25.38
N ASN A 5 3.68 -0.48 -25.10
CA ASN A 5 4.19 -0.72 -23.75
C ASN A 5 4.88 0.53 -23.17
N ILE A 6 5.72 1.20 -23.98
CA ILE A 6 6.38 2.46 -23.59
C ILE A 6 5.35 3.55 -23.30
N LEU A 7 4.35 3.71 -24.17
CA LEU A 7 3.29 4.70 -23.99
C LEU A 7 2.48 4.44 -22.71
N LEU A 8 2.10 3.19 -22.44
CA LEU A 8 1.35 2.84 -21.24
C LEU A 8 2.16 3.08 -19.96
N ASN A 9 3.46 2.72 -19.96
CA ASN A 9 4.35 3.03 -18.85
C ASN A 9 4.52 4.53 -18.65
N PHE A 10 4.61 5.32 -19.71
CA PHE A 10 4.65 6.79 -19.62
C PHE A 10 3.39 7.35 -18.97
N VAL A 11 2.20 6.90 -19.39
CA VAL A 11 0.91 7.33 -18.80
C VAL A 11 0.86 6.96 -17.32
N GLY A 12 1.23 5.72 -16.97
CA GLY A 12 1.31 5.28 -15.57
C GLY A 12 2.29 6.09 -14.74
N MET A 13 3.47 6.40 -15.29
CA MET A 13 4.50 7.22 -14.65
C MET A 13 3.97 8.64 -14.36
N VAL A 14 3.31 9.28 -15.31
CA VAL A 14 2.69 10.61 -15.11
C VAL A 14 1.62 10.54 -14.03
N PHE A 15 0.76 9.52 -14.07
CA PHE A 15 -0.30 9.34 -13.08
C PHE A 15 0.25 9.14 -11.66
N GLU A 16 1.23 8.26 -11.50
CA GLU A 16 1.90 7.99 -10.22
C GLU A 16 2.66 9.21 -9.69
N THR A 17 3.18 10.08 -10.57
CA THR A 17 3.81 11.35 -10.15
C THR A 17 2.84 12.22 -9.35
N PHE A 18 1.58 12.35 -9.78
CA PHE A 18 0.57 13.09 -9.03
C PHE A 18 0.30 12.46 -7.65
N ILE A 19 0.28 11.13 -7.58
CA ILE A 19 0.01 10.41 -6.33
C ILE A 19 1.19 10.54 -5.37
N ILE A 20 2.43 10.52 -5.87
CA ILE A 20 3.64 10.80 -5.09
C ILE A 20 3.55 12.19 -4.48
N VAL A 21 3.17 13.21 -5.25
CA VAL A 21 3.01 14.59 -4.75
C VAL A 21 1.96 14.65 -3.63
N ILE A 22 0.77 14.07 -3.84
CA ILE A 22 -0.29 14.05 -2.83
C ILE A 22 0.18 13.31 -1.56
N SER A 23 0.84 12.16 -1.72
CA SER A 23 1.36 11.35 -0.63
C SER A 23 2.45 12.07 0.16
N ALA A 24 3.34 12.80 -0.52
CA ALA A 24 4.39 13.60 0.09
C ALA A 24 3.81 14.78 0.89
N VAL A 25 2.79 15.47 0.35
CA VAL A 25 2.06 16.52 1.08
C VAL A 25 1.44 15.95 2.36
N LEU A 26 0.78 14.78 2.27
CA LEU A 26 0.21 14.12 3.44
C LEU A 26 1.30 13.77 4.47
N LEU A 27 2.43 13.23 4.02
CA LEU A 27 3.55 12.87 4.88
C LEU A 27 4.09 14.10 5.63
N VAL A 28 4.24 15.24 4.95
CA VAL A 28 4.63 16.52 5.59
C VAL A 28 3.63 16.94 6.66
N LEU A 29 2.32 16.77 6.43
CA LEU A 29 1.29 17.07 7.43
C LEU A 29 1.38 16.13 8.64
N ILE A 30 1.68 14.84 8.43
CA ILE A 30 1.92 13.87 9.51
C ILE A 30 3.17 14.27 10.31
N ILE A 31 4.26 14.64 9.64
CA ILE A 31 5.51 15.11 10.26
C ILE A 31 5.23 16.32 11.15
N LYS A 32 4.52 17.34 10.64
CA LYS A 32 4.13 18.51 11.44
C LYS A 32 3.34 18.10 12.69
N LYS A 33 2.35 17.21 12.54
CA LYS A 33 1.56 16.70 13.67
C LYS A 33 2.43 15.91 14.67
N TYR A 34 3.39 15.13 14.19
CA TYR A 34 4.33 14.39 15.02
C TYR A 34 5.22 15.32 15.85
N PHE A 35 5.77 16.38 15.25
CA PHE A 35 6.57 17.35 16.00
C PHE A 35 5.79 18.07 17.10
N ILE A 36 4.48 18.29 16.89
CA ILE A 36 3.60 18.91 17.89
C ILE A 36 3.24 17.94 19.02
N LYS A 37 2.79 16.72 18.69
CA LYS A 37 2.22 15.79 19.68
C LYS A 37 3.25 14.83 20.28
N ARG A 38 4.32 14.48 19.54
CA ARG A 38 5.34 13.46 19.85
C ARG A 38 4.78 12.11 20.32
N HIS A 39 3.55 11.79 19.91
CA HIS A 39 2.84 10.60 20.36
C HIS A 39 3.23 9.36 19.56
N ASN A 40 3.25 8.18 20.22
CA ASN A 40 3.64 6.91 19.60
C ASN A 40 2.75 6.54 18.39
N LEU A 41 1.45 6.83 18.45
CA LEU A 41 0.53 6.58 17.33
C LEU A 41 0.86 7.43 16.10
N THR A 42 1.26 8.69 16.30
CA THR A 42 1.63 9.58 15.19
C THR A 42 2.97 9.18 14.59
N ARG A 43 3.91 8.67 15.41
CA ARG A 43 5.14 8.05 14.91
C ARG A 43 4.86 6.82 14.06
N LEU A 44 3.95 5.95 14.50
CA LEU A 44 3.58 4.76 13.76
C LEU A 44 2.94 5.11 12.42
N LEU A 45 2.02 6.10 12.41
CA LEU A 45 1.43 6.62 11.19
C LEU A 45 2.49 7.20 10.24
N LEU A 46 3.47 7.93 10.77
CA LEU A 46 4.58 8.45 9.98
C LEU A 46 5.34 7.33 9.27
N ILE A 47 5.70 6.26 9.99
CA ILE A 47 6.44 5.12 9.40
C ILE A 47 5.58 4.40 8.35
N ILE A 48 4.29 4.17 8.63
CA ILE A 48 3.35 3.56 7.66
C ILE A 48 3.31 4.36 6.36
N PHE A 49 3.15 5.68 6.44
CA PHE A 49 3.07 6.54 5.26
C PHE A 49 4.40 6.69 4.54
N THR A 50 5.53 6.64 5.24
CA THR A 50 6.85 6.53 4.61
C THR A 50 6.97 5.23 3.82
N CYS A 51 6.57 4.09 4.37
CA CYS A 51 6.56 2.82 3.64
C CYS A 51 5.65 2.87 2.40
N TYR A 52 4.44 3.43 2.52
CA TYR A 52 3.58 3.60 1.35
C TYR A 52 4.17 4.54 0.30
N LEU A 53 4.77 5.68 0.71
CA LEU A 53 5.43 6.57 -0.24
C LEU A 53 6.59 5.87 -0.95
N LEU A 54 7.42 5.10 -0.22
CA LEU A 54 8.50 4.31 -0.82
C LEU A 54 7.96 3.28 -1.80
N ALA A 55 6.87 2.57 -1.48
CA ALA A 55 6.24 1.64 -2.40
C ALA A 55 5.83 2.32 -3.71
N ILE A 56 5.17 3.48 -3.63
CA ILE A 56 4.74 4.26 -4.81
C ILE A 56 5.97 4.74 -5.59
N ILE A 57 7.03 5.20 -4.93
CA ILE A 57 8.27 5.60 -5.58
C ILE A 57 8.92 4.43 -6.33
N PHE A 58 9.02 3.24 -5.72
CA PHE A 58 9.59 2.08 -6.41
C PHE A 58 8.70 1.61 -7.58
N SER A 59 7.38 1.69 -7.43
CA SER A 59 6.45 1.46 -8.54
C SER A 59 6.66 2.46 -9.69
N TRP A 60 6.93 3.72 -9.37
CA TRP A 60 7.20 4.76 -10.35
C TRP A 60 8.57 4.56 -11.01
N ILE A 61 9.61 4.20 -10.24
CA ILE A 61 10.96 3.91 -10.74
C ILE A 61 10.92 2.77 -11.76
N SER A 62 10.16 1.70 -11.51
CA SER A 62 9.95 0.61 -12.50
C SER A 62 9.52 1.16 -13.87
N LYS A 63 8.57 2.09 -13.89
CA LYS A 63 8.04 2.66 -15.14
C LYS A 63 9.03 3.60 -15.80
N VAL A 64 9.78 4.36 -15.02
CA VAL A 64 10.89 5.18 -15.53
C VAL A 64 11.93 4.30 -16.22
N ILE A 65 12.30 3.17 -15.60
CA ILE A 65 13.26 2.21 -16.17
C ILE A 65 12.73 1.70 -17.52
N VAL A 66 11.48 1.23 -17.57
CA VAL A 66 10.87 0.72 -18.81
C VAL A 66 10.73 1.81 -19.88
N PHE A 67 10.27 3.01 -19.51
CA PHE A 67 10.08 4.14 -20.43
C PHE A 67 11.40 4.64 -21.04
N THR A 68 12.45 4.73 -20.23
CA THR A 68 13.79 5.16 -20.67
C THR A 68 14.58 4.05 -21.34
N GLN A 69 14.04 2.83 -21.37
CA GLN A 69 14.70 1.62 -21.90
C GLN A 69 16.06 1.35 -21.22
N LEU A 70 16.21 1.81 -19.97
CA LEU A 70 17.36 1.48 -19.14
C LEU A 70 17.35 -0.03 -18.91
N SER A 71 18.37 -0.74 -19.36
CA SER A 71 18.47 -2.19 -19.18
C SER A 71 19.80 -2.55 -18.51
N VAL A 72 19.76 -3.65 -17.75
CA VAL A 72 20.94 -4.26 -17.13
C VAL A 72 21.18 -5.61 -17.81
N ILE A 73 22.45 -5.97 -17.96
CA ILE A 73 22.86 -7.26 -18.51
C ILE A 73 22.27 -8.38 -17.64
N GLN A 74 21.53 -9.30 -18.26
CA GLN A 74 20.88 -10.42 -17.56
C GLN A 74 21.85 -11.60 -17.42
N ASP A 75 22.84 -11.43 -16.55
CA ASP A 75 23.93 -12.38 -16.30
C ASP A 75 23.73 -13.25 -15.04
N GLY A 76 22.57 -13.14 -14.38
CA GLY A 76 22.29 -13.82 -13.12
C GLY A 76 22.98 -13.19 -11.90
N SER A 77 23.61 -12.02 -12.05
CA SER A 77 24.21 -11.29 -10.94
C SER A 77 23.15 -10.75 -9.96
N ILE A 78 23.59 -10.43 -8.74
CA ILE A 78 22.75 -9.76 -7.74
C ILE A 78 22.20 -8.42 -8.24
N ILE A 79 22.94 -7.73 -9.12
CA ILE A 79 22.53 -6.45 -9.72
C ILE A 79 21.37 -6.68 -10.68
N ALA A 80 21.49 -7.66 -11.59
CA ALA A 80 20.41 -8.05 -12.49
C ALA A 80 19.15 -8.49 -11.71
N TRP A 81 19.34 -9.28 -10.65
CA TRP A 81 18.24 -9.71 -9.79
C TRP A 81 17.53 -8.54 -9.09
N MET A 82 18.28 -7.61 -8.47
CA MET A 82 17.72 -6.41 -7.84
C MET A 82 16.98 -5.52 -8.84
N TYR A 83 17.56 -5.33 -10.02
CA TYR A 83 16.94 -4.57 -11.10
C TYR A 83 15.58 -5.17 -11.47
N ASN A 84 15.52 -6.50 -11.65
CA ASN A 84 14.31 -7.22 -11.99
C ASN A 84 13.24 -7.12 -10.90
N LEU A 85 13.60 -7.26 -9.62
CA LEU A 85 12.65 -7.07 -8.51
C LEU A 85 12.06 -5.66 -8.45
N ILE A 86 12.80 -4.63 -8.88
CA ILE A 86 12.28 -3.27 -8.98
C ILE A 86 11.30 -3.17 -10.14
N VAL A 87 11.71 -3.60 -11.34
CA VAL A 87 10.88 -3.55 -12.57
C VAL A 87 9.56 -4.28 -12.37
N ASP A 88 9.56 -5.45 -11.75
CA ASP A 88 8.37 -6.26 -11.52
C ASP A 88 7.64 -5.95 -10.21
N PHE A 89 7.86 -4.74 -9.66
CA PHE A 89 7.12 -4.18 -8.52
C PHE A 89 7.30 -4.92 -7.19
N ARG A 90 8.16 -5.94 -7.10
CA ARG A 90 8.39 -6.74 -5.89
C ARG A 90 8.92 -5.89 -4.73
N VAL A 91 9.80 -4.94 -5.02
CA VAL A 91 10.28 -4.00 -3.99
C VAL A 91 9.15 -3.11 -3.46
N SER A 92 8.23 -2.68 -4.34
CA SER A 92 7.04 -1.91 -3.93
C SER A 92 6.13 -2.74 -3.02
N GLU A 93 5.82 -3.98 -3.41
CA GLU A 93 5.02 -4.92 -2.61
C GLU A 93 5.63 -5.21 -1.23
N PHE A 94 6.95 -5.31 -1.15
CA PHE A 94 7.66 -5.49 0.11
C PHE A 94 7.41 -4.33 1.08
N PHE A 95 7.54 -3.08 0.61
CA PHE A 95 7.23 -1.91 1.44
C PHE A 95 5.76 -1.85 1.85
N VAL A 96 4.84 -2.26 0.99
CA VAL A 96 3.43 -2.39 1.35
C VAL A 96 3.23 -3.44 2.43
N THR A 97 3.90 -4.60 2.34
CA THR A 97 3.82 -5.66 3.35
C THR A 97 4.24 -5.17 4.73
N ILE A 98 5.33 -4.39 4.81
CA ILE A 98 5.74 -3.72 6.05
C ILE A 98 4.66 -2.75 6.54
N ALA A 99 4.11 -1.93 5.64
CA ALA A 99 3.05 -0.97 5.99
C ALA A 99 1.78 -1.66 6.53
N ILE A 100 1.40 -2.82 5.98
CA ILE A 100 0.27 -3.63 6.45
C ILE A 100 0.52 -4.12 7.88
N PHE A 101 1.69 -4.67 8.17
CA PHE A 101 2.06 -5.12 9.51
C PHE A 101 2.01 -3.97 10.53
N LEU A 102 2.57 -2.81 10.19
CA LEU A 102 2.51 -1.63 11.04
C LEU A 102 1.08 -1.11 11.21
N SER A 103 0.23 -1.25 10.20
CA SER A 103 -1.19 -0.89 10.27
C SER A 103 -1.98 -1.82 11.18
N TYR A 104 -1.60 -3.10 11.29
CA TYR A 104 -2.12 -3.99 12.32
C TYR A 104 -1.77 -3.51 13.73
N ILE A 105 -0.52 -3.11 13.96
CA ILE A 105 -0.09 -2.52 15.24
C ILE A 105 -0.91 -1.25 15.53
N LEU A 106 -1.14 -0.39 14.53
CA LEU A 106 -1.95 0.82 14.66
C LEU A 106 -3.38 0.47 15.07
N LYS A 107 -4.00 -0.50 14.38
CA LYS A 107 -5.35 -0.98 14.67
C LYS A 107 -5.48 -1.43 16.12
N VAL A 108 -4.54 -2.24 16.61
CA VAL A 108 -4.57 -2.74 17.99
C VAL A 108 -4.46 -1.59 18.98
N ASN A 109 -3.51 -0.66 18.80
CA ASN A 109 -3.34 0.46 19.72
C ASN A 109 -4.50 1.47 19.72
N VAL A 110 -5.28 1.54 18.64
CA VAL A 110 -6.41 2.48 18.53
C VAL A 110 -7.72 1.88 19.02
N PHE A 111 -7.97 0.59 18.77
CA PHE A 111 -9.28 -0.03 19.02
C PHE A 111 -9.29 -1.11 20.09
N GLU A 112 -8.14 -1.62 20.51
CA GLU A 112 -8.06 -2.80 21.38
C GLU A 112 -7.25 -2.48 22.66
N LYS A 113 -7.60 -3.13 23.77
CA LYS A 113 -6.88 -2.99 25.05
C LYS A 113 -5.59 -3.81 25.11
N GLY A 114 -5.27 -4.54 24.04
CA GLY A 114 -4.14 -5.46 23.97
C GLY A 114 -4.26 -6.41 22.79
N TYR A 115 -3.21 -7.18 22.54
CA TYR A 115 -3.15 -8.11 21.41
C TYR A 115 -3.87 -9.43 21.72
N ASN A 116 -4.69 -9.90 20.78
CA ASN A 116 -5.03 -11.33 20.74
C ASN A 116 -3.78 -12.12 20.32
N ALA A 117 -3.29 -13.02 21.18
CA ALA A 117 -2.04 -13.73 20.97
C ALA A 117 -2.04 -14.55 19.67
N ILE A 118 -3.09 -15.34 19.41
CA ILE A 118 -3.20 -16.18 18.21
C ILE A 118 -3.19 -15.31 16.97
N HIS A 119 -4.04 -14.28 16.93
CA HIS A 119 -4.11 -13.38 15.77
C HIS A 119 -2.76 -12.67 15.53
N LYS A 120 -2.08 -12.22 16.59
CA LYS A 120 -0.75 -11.62 16.49
C LYS A 120 0.25 -12.55 15.81
N TYR A 121 0.33 -13.81 16.23
CA TYR A 121 1.28 -14.75 15.62
C TYR A 121 0.93 -15.05 14.16
N ILE A 122 -0.36 -15.22 13.85
CA ILE A 122 -0.82 -15.40 12.47
C ILE A 122 -0.36 -14.23 11.58
N ILE A 123 -0.56 -12.99 12.02
CA ILE A 123 -0.17 -11.79 11.26
C ILE A 123 1.35 -11.68 11.10
N ILE A 124 2.14 -12.04 12.11
CA ILE A 124 3.60 -12.02 12.04
C ILE A 124 4.11 -13.09 11.08
N ILE A 125 3.67 -14.34 11.23
CA ILE A 125 4.11 -15.46 10.40
C ILE A 125 3.72 -15.21 8.95
N TYR A 126 2.47 -14.77 8.70
CA TYR A 126 2.02 -14.44 7.35
C TYR A 126 2.80 -13.27 6.75
N GLY A 127 3.08 -12.22 7.53
CA GLY A 127 3.88 -11.08 7.07
C GLY A 127 5.31 -11.47 6.69
N ILE A 128 5.97 -12.33 7.49
CA ILE A 128 7.30 -12.87 7.17
C ILE A 128 7.23 -13.69 5.89
N PHE A 129 6.25 -14.60 5.79
CA PHE A 129 6.03 -15.39 4.58
C PHE A 129 5.82 -14.51 3.34
N ALA A 130 4.99 -13.47 3.44
CA ALA A 130 4.74 -12.53 2.35
C ALA A 130 6.02 -11.81 1.92
N CYS A 131 6.80 -11.26 2.87
CA CYS A 131 8.09 -10.63 2.56
C CYS A 131 9.07 -11.59 1.87
N VAL A 132 9.18 -12.82 2.38
CA VAL A 132 10.06 -13.85 1.80
C VAL A 132 9.59 -14.22 0.41
N TYR A 133 8.29 -14.44 0.20
CA TYR A 133 7.75 -14.80 -1.11
C TYR A 133 8.01 -13.69 -2.13
N VAL A 134 7.63 -12.44 -1.79
CA VAL A 134 7.75 -11.29 -2.69
C VAL A 134 9.20 -11.05 -3.13
N LEU A 135 10.16 -11.16 -2.20
CA LEU A 135 11.56 -10.86 -2.48
C LEU A 135 12.36 -12.05 -3.01
N ILE A 136 12.14 -13.27 -2.50
CA ILE A 136 13.01 -14.42 -2.77
C ILE A 136 12.41 -15.35 -3.83
N ILE A 137 11.09 -15.55 -3.82
CA ILE A 137 10.41 -16.44 -4.77
C ILE A 137 10.06 -15.61 -6.01
N TYR A 138 11.02 -15.55 -6.92
CA TYR A 138 10.96 -14.73 -8.13
C TYR A 138 11.66 -15.43 -9.29
N GLU A 139 11.04 -15.35 -10.47
CA GLU A 139 11.58 -15.79 -11.76
C GLU A 139 11.22 -14.75 -12.81
N LEU A 140 12.19 -14.34 -13.61
CA LEU A 140 12.00 -13.34 -14.66
C LEU A 140 10.97 -13.81 -15.68
N ASP A 141 10.10 -12.90 -16.12
CA ASP A 141 9.03 -13.12 -17.09
C ASP A 141 7.95 -14.15 -16.65
N ASN A 142 7.96 -14.57 -15.37
CA ASN A 142 6.96 -15.48 -14.83
C ASN A 142 5.76 -14.73 -14.21
N THR A 143 4.83 -14.31 -15.06
CA THR A 143 3.62 -13.58 -14.65
C THR A 143 2.75 -14.34 -13.64
N LEU A 144 2.80 -15.68 -13.64
CA LEU A 144 2.04 -16.48 -12.66
C LEU A 144 2.57 -16.24 -11.24
N LEU A 145 3.89 -16.19 -11.06
CA LEU A 145 4.48 -15.87 -9.77
C LEU A 145 4.16 -14.43 -9.33
N ASP A 146 4.00 -13.50 -10.27
CA ASP A 146 3.55 -12.13 -9.95
C ASP A 146 2.12 -12.12 -9.44
N ILE A 147 1.21 -12.84 -10.10
CA ILE A 147 -0.18 -12.97 -9.64
C ILE A 147 -0.21 -13.52 -8.21
N VAL A 148 0.58 -14.57 -7.93
CA VAL A 148 0.62 -15.17 -6.59
C VAL A 148 1.17 -14.18 -5.57
N ALA A 149 2.19 -13.39 -5.91
CA ALA A 149 2.74 -12.36 -5.02
C ALA A 149 1.70 -11.29 -4.67
N PHE A 150 1.04 -10.71 -5.68
CA PHE A 150 -0.04 -9.74 -5.48
C PHE A 150 -1.20 -10.32 -4.65
N LEU A 151 -1.56 -11.60 -4.88
CA LEU A 151 -2.61 -12.29 -4.11
C LEU A 151 -2.20 -12.51 -2.65
N ILE A 152 -0.94 -12.86 -2.37
CA ILE A 152 -0.43 -13.01 -1.00
C ILE A 152 -0.52 -11.68 -0.26
N VAL A 153 -0.07 -10.57 -0.88
CA VAL A 153 -0.17 -9.25 -0.26
C VAL A 153 -1.62 -8.79 -0.12
N PHE A 154 -2.50 -9.13 -1.08
CA PHE A 154 -3.94 -8.87 -0.99
C PHE A 154 -4.59 -9.63 0.17
N ILE A 155 -4.29 -10.92 0.35
CA ILE A 155 -4.79 -11.69 1.51
C ILE A 155 -4.30 -11.04 2.80
N TYR A 156 -3.04 -10.58 2.85
CA TYR A 156 -2.52 -9.89 4.03
C TYR A 156 -3.24 -8.57 4.32
N MET A 157 -3.54 -7.79 3.27
CA MET A 157 -4.40 -6.60 3.36
C MET A 157 -5.74 -6.96 3.99
N VAL A 158 -6.40 -8.01 3.49
CA VAL A 158 -7.71 -8.45 4.00
C VAL A 158 -7.64 -8.83 5.48
N MET A 159 -6.62 -9.60 5.88
CA MET A 159 -6.42 -10.04 7.27
C MET A 159 -6.30 -8.86 8.25
N VAL A 160 -5.74 -7.73 7.81
CA VAL A 160 -5.52 -6.55 8.67
C VAL A 160 -6.63 -5.50 8.53
N TYR A 161 -6.94 -5.10 7.30
CA TYR A 161 -7.81 -3.97 7.01
C TYR A 161 -9.30 -4.31 7.10
N VAL A 162 -9.73 -5.57 6.90
CA VAL A 162 -11.15 -5.92 7.13
C VAL A 162 -11.50 -5.87 8.63
N PRO A 163 -10.69 -6.41 9.56
CA PRO A 163 -10.90 -6.18 10.99
C PRO A 163 -10.81 -4.71 11.38
N PHE A 164 -9.89 -3.95 10.78
CA PHE A 164 -9.79 -2.49 10.99
C PHE A 164 -11.10 -1.81 10.59
N LEU A 165 -11.58 -2.05 9.38
CA LEU A 165 -12.83 -1.53 8.82
C LEU A 165 -14.00 -1.82 9.76
N ARG A 166 -14.13 -3.07 10.21
CA ARG A 166 -15.21 -3.48 11.13
C ARG A 166 -15.16 -2.69 12.43
N ARG A 167 -13.98 -2.52 13.03
CA ARG A 167 -13.81 -1.73 14.27
C ARG A 167 -14.12 -0.26 14.06
N ALA A 168 -13.64 0.33 12.96
CA ALA A 168 -13.94 1.71 12.60
C ALA A 168 -15.46 1.95 12.45
N ILE A 169 -16.19 1.03 11.80
CA ILE A 169 -17.66 1.11 11.67
C ILE A 169 -18.35 0.93 13.03
N GLN A 170 -17.87 0.03 13.89
CA GLN A 170 -18.40 -0.12 15.24
C GLN A 170 -18.25 1.17 16.05
N SER A 171 -17.06 1.78 16.04
CA SER A 171 -16.80 3.06 16.71
C SER A 171 -17.62 4.22 16.11
N TYR A 172 -17.78 4.26 14.78
CA TYR A 172 -18.65 5.22 14.11
C TYR A 172 -20.09 5.19 14.63
N ARG A 173 -20.63 3.99 14.89
CA ARG A 173 -21.99 3.80 15.40
C ARG A 173 -22.11 4.11 16.89
N GLY A 174 -21.04 3.95 17.66
CA GLY A 174 -21.03 4.10 19.11
C GLY A 174 -20.70 5.51 19.63
N VAL A 175 -20.26 6.43 18.77
CA VAL A 175 -19.90 7.80 19.17
C VAL A 175 -20.93 8.81 18.68
N GLU A 176 -21.40 9.66 19.60
CA GLU A 176 -22.38 10.71 19.31
C GLU A 176 -21.73 11.98 18.73
N GLU A 177 -20.54 12.32 19.23
CA GLU A 177 -19.81 13.50 18.80
C GLU A 177 -19.47 13.46 17.30
N LYS A 178 -20.00 14.45 16.56
CA LYS A 178 -19.91 14.52 15.10
C LYS A 178 -18.47 14.47 14.58
N VAL A 179 -17.53 15.11 15.28
CA VAL A 179 -16.11 15.16 14.87
C VAL A 179 -15.48 13.77 14.89
N TYR A 180 -15.61 13.05 15.98
CA TYR A 180 -15.09 11.68 16.11
C TYR A 180 -15.84 10.70 15.21
N LYS A 181 -17.15 10.87 15.06
CA LYS A 181 -17.95 10.09 14.12
C LYS A 181 -17.43 10.22 12.68
N GLN A 182 -17.20 11.44 12.20
CA GLN A 182 -16.60 11.64 10.87
C GLN A 182 -15.18 11.06 10.76
N ALA A 183 -14.39 11.14 11.82
CA ALA A 183 -13.05 10.54 11.85
C ALA A 183 -13.12 9.02 11.65
N PHE A 184 -13.96 8.31 12.42
CA PHE A 184 -14.12 6.85 12.28
C PHE A 184 -14.67 6.44 10.92
N LEU A 185 -15.61 7.21 10.35
CA LEU A 185 -16.08 6.95 8.98
C LEU A 185 -14.95 7.09 7.95
N SER A 186 -14.10 8.10 8.12
CA SER A 186 -12.95 8.32 7.22
C SER A 186 -11.93 7.18 7.32
N LEU A 187 -11.73 6.61 8.52
CA LEU A 187 -10.91 5.42 8.74
C LEU A 187 -11.51 4.15 8.13
N ALA A 188 -12.84 4.02 8.14
CA ALA A 188 -13.53 2.94 7.44
C ALA A 188 -13.33 3.07 5.92
N ILE A 189 -13.55 4.25 5.35
CA ILE A 189 -13.33 4.53 3.91
C ILE A 189 -11.87 4.24 3.53
N MET A 190 -10.92 4.69 4.35
CA MET A 190 -9.49 4.40 4.15
C MET A 190 -9.22 2.89 4.10
N SER A 191 -9.70 2.14 5.10
CA SER A 191 -9.43 0.70 5.19
C SER A 191 -10.00 -0.06 4.00
N PHE A 192 -11.22 0.28 3.59
CA PHE A 192 -11.85 -0.29 2.41
C PHE A 192 -11.07 0.04 1.13
N SER A 193 -10.71 1.32 0.96
CA SER A 193 -9.98 1.77 -0.22
C SER A 193 -8.59 1.13 -0.34
N PHE A 194 -7.85 0.99 0.77
CA PHE A 194 -6.56 0.30 0.76
C PHE A 194 -6.68 -1.18 0.41
N THR A 195 -7.76 -1.84 0.82
CA THR A 195 -8.04 -3.23 0.40
C THR A 195 -8.29 -3.31 -1.10
N LEU A 196 -9.02 -2.34 -1.66
CA LEU A 196 -9.30 -2.28 -3.10
C LEU A 196 -8.05 -2.04 -3.97
N ILE A 197 -7.00 -1.39 -3.46
CA ILE A 197 -5.75 -1.19 -4.20
C ILE A 197 -5.20 -2.54 -4.68
N PHE A 198 -5.00 -3.47 -3.75
CA PHE A 198 -4.38 -4.76 -4.07
C PHE A 198 -5.34 -5.73 -4.76
N LEU A 199 -6.64 -5.63 -4.49
CA LEU A 199 -7.63 -6.37 -5.28
C LEU A 199 -7.54 -5.98 -6.76
N ASN A 200 -7.53 -4.67 -7.04
CA ASN A 200 -7.49 -4.17 -8.40
C ASN A 200 -6.15 -4.49 -9.09
N PHE A 201 -5.01 -4.37 -8.40
CA PHE A 201 -3.73 -4.79 -8.97
C PHE A 201 -3.65 -6.30 -9.22
N ALA A 202 -4.20 -7.13 -8.33
CA ALA A 202 -4.25 -8.57 -8.55
C ALA A 202 -5.10 -8.92 -9.79
N ILE A 203 -6.24 -8.25 -9.99
CA ILE A 203 -7.06 -8.41 -11.20
C ILE A 203 -6.29 -7.95 -12.45
N ASP A 204 -5.59 -6.81 -12.38
CA ASP A 204 -4.76 -6.32 -13.49
C ASP A 204 -3.69 -7.35 -13.90
N ARG A 205 -3.02 -8.00 -12.92
CA ARG A 205 -2.04 -9.06 -13.18
C ARG A 205 -2.64 -10.30 -13.81
N VAL A 206 -3.84 -10.71 -13.37
CA VAL A 206 -4.58 -11.79 -14.01
C VAL A 206 -4.90 -11.45 -15.47
N LEU A 207 -5.29 -10.21 -15.76
CA LEU A 207 -5.55 -9.79 -17.14
C LEU A 207 -4.27 -9.77 -17.99
N ILE A 208 -3.13 -9.37 -17.42
CA ILE A 208 -1.82 -9.44 -18.09
C ILE A 208 -1.49 -10.89 -18.47
N PHE A 209 -1.68 -11.83 -17.55
CA PHE A 209 -1.49 -13.26 -17.83
C PHE A 209 -2.42 -13.78 -18.93
N LEU A 210 -3.62 -13.23 -19.06
CA LEU A 210 -4.56 -13.53 -20.14
C LEU A 210 -4.26 -12.79 -21.47
N GLY A 211 -3.13 -12.07 -21.56
CA GLY A 211 -2.66 -11.42 -22.78
C GLY A 211 -2.94 -9.92 -22.87
N SER A 212 -3.41 -9.28 -21.80
CA SER A 212 -3.52 -7.82 -21.74
C SER A 212 -2.13 -7.17 -21.76
N PRO A 213 -1.94 -6.01 -22.43
CA PRO A 213 -0.68 -5.27 -22.40
C PRO A 213 -0.37 -4.61 -21.03
N GLY A 214 -1.22 -4.83 -20.02
CA GLY A 214 -1.14 -4.19 -18.71
C GLY A 214 -1.79 -2.81 -18.69
N PHE A 215 -1.72 -2.13 -17.53
CA PHE A 215 -2.33 -0.81 -17.32
C PHE A 215 -3.83 -0.80 -17.66
N THR A 216 -4.55 -1.85 -17.25
CA THR A 216 -5.99 -1.93 -17.52
C THR A 216 -6.76 -0.91 -16.68
N VAL A 217 -8.08 -0.84 -16.87
CA VAL A 217 -8.96 -0.05 -15.98
C VAL A 217 -8.70 -0.36 -14.50
N PHE A 218 -8.38 -1.61 -14.15
CA PHE A 218 -8.12 -1.99 -12.76
C PHE A 218 -6.84 -1.35 -12.21
N TYR A 219 -5.78 -1.21 -13.01
CA TYR A 219 -4.59 -0.47 -12.58
C TYR A 219 -4.93 0.97 -12.18
N PHE A 220 -5.75 1.69 -12.96
CA PHE A 220 -6.16 3.06 -12.62
C PHE A 220 -7.15 3.11 -11.44
N LEU A 221 -8.06 2.13 -11.33
CA LEU A 221 -8.94 2.01 -10.17
C LEU A 221 -8.18 1.77 -8.87
N ALA A 222 -7.08 0.99 -8.91
CA ALA A 222 -6.20 0.80 -7.77
C ALA A 222 -5.66 2.14 -7.27
N TRP A 223 -5.19 2.98 -8.19
CA TRP A 223 -4.66 4.29 -7.84
C TRP A 223 -5.70 5.31 -7.41
N ILE A 224 -6.90 5.31 -8.01
CA ILE A 224 -8.04 6.09 -7.51
C ILE A 224 -8.36 5.68 -6.07
N SER A 225 -8.36 4.37 -5.78
CA SER A 225 -8.55 3.85 -4.42
C SER A 225 -7.43 4.33 -3.48
N ALA A 226 -6.18 4.41 -3.95
CA ALA A 226 -5.08 4.98 -3.17
C ALA A 226 -5.33 6.44 -2.80
N ILE A 227 -5.77 7.28 -3.74
CA ILE A 227 -6.10 8.68 -3.50
C ILE A 227 -7.22 8.80 -2.45
N VAL A 228 -8.31 8.04 -2.61
CA VAL A 228 -9.42 8.04 -1.65
C VAL A 228 -8.94 7.58 -0.27
N GLY A 229 -8.08 6.56 -0.22
CA GLY A 229 -7.48 6.06 1.01
C GLY A 229 -6.65 7.11 1.74
N ILE A 230 -5.76 7.80 1.02
CA ILE A 230 -4.92 8.91 1.52
C ILE A 230 -5.79 10.03 2.12
N PHE A 231 -6.86 10.46 1.43
CA PHE A 231 -7.79 11.44 1.97
C PHE A 231 -8.54 10.92 3.20
N GLY A 232 -8.95 9.65 3.18
CA GLY A 232 -9.56 8.98 4.34
C GLY A 232 -8.65 9.01 5.56
N THR A 233 -7.33 8.80 5.38
CA THR A 233 -6.36 8.93 6.47
C THR A 233 -6.23 10.36 6.97
N TYR A 234 -6.17 11.34 6.05
CA TYR A 234 -6.09 12.75 6.44
C TYR A 234 -7.28 13.13 7.33
N TYR A 235 -8.51 12.81 6.91
CA TYR A 235 -9.71 13.13 7.67
C TYR A 235 -9.93 12.25 8.90
N GLY A 236 -9.44 11.00 8.89
CA GLY A 236 -9.61 10.06 9.97
C GLY A 236 -8.60 10.19 11.11
N TYR A 237 -7.35 10.57 10.80
CA TYR A 237 -6.28 10.65 11.80
C TYR A 237 -5.67 12.04 11.95
N ILE A 238 -5.50 12.81 10.87
CA ILE A 238 -4.69 14.04 10.92
C ILE A 238 -5.54 15.26 11.27
N ARG A 239 -6.64 15.49 10.54
CA ARG A 239 -7.52 16.65 10.71
C ARG A 239 -8.26 16.69 12.05
N PRO A 240 -8.73 15.57 12.64
CA PRO A 240 -9.43 15.64 13.91
C PRO A 240 -8.54 16.32 14.95
N LYS A 241 -9.00 17.48 15.43
CA LYS A 241 -8.40 18.17 16.56
C LYS A 241 -8.78 17.34 17.78
N SER A 242 -7.95 16.38 18.17
CA SER A 242 -8.18 15.74 19.45
C SER A 242 -8.01 16.81 20.52
N SER A 243 -9.08 17.06 21.27
CA SER A 243 -9.05 17.81 22.53
C SER A 243 -8.37 16.99 23.65
N GLU A 244 -7.55 16.01 23.28
CA GLU A 244 -6.73 15.21 24.17
C GLU A 244 -5.62 16.13 24.70
N LYS A 245 -5.89 16.65 25.90
CA LYS A 245 -4.88 17.04 26.89
C LYS A 245 -4.13 15.80 27.36
#